data_AF-A0A4V4HS78-F1
#
_entry.id   AF-A0A4V4HS78-F1
#
_cell.length_a   1.000
_cell.length_b   1.000
_cell.length_c   1.000
_cell.angle_alpha   90.00
_cell.angle_beta   90.00
_cell.angle_gamma   90.00
#
_symmetry.space_group_name_H-M   'P 1'
#
loop_
_entity.id
_entity.type
_entity.pdbx_description
1 polymer ?
#
loop_
_entity_poly.entity_id
_entity_poly.type
_entity_poly.pdbx_seq_one_letter_code
_entity_poly.pdbx_strand_id
1 'polypeptide(L)'
;MSAAAPRFGDAELSVLDYLSRHLANFQGSTDFPTGTPAQPWIVARRYGGNYRPPAIDYARLSLESWAASRFDAQARLQEAIGALLVAGRLDTTPRAKGDIPLPRIVRTFVESGPQFFPEAPTDCPRWISTVAVYMRALDA
;
A
#
# COMPACT_ATOMS: atom_id res chain seq x y z
N MET A 1 20.50 -3.44 -29.80
CA MET A 1 19.69 -2.36 -29.21
C MET A 1 19.48 -2.71 -27.76
N SER A 2 20.03 -1.93 -26.82
CA SER A 2 19.85 -2.19 -25.39
C SER A 2 18.44 -1.75 -25.00
N ALA A 3 17.58 -2.69 -24.59
CA ALA A 3 16.31 -2.35 -23.98
C ALA A 3 16.58 -1.49 -22.73
N ALA A 4 15.82 -0.41 -22.55
CA ALA A 4 15.92 0.41 -21.35
C ALA A 4 15.67 -0.48 -20.12
N ALA A 5 16.52 -0.37 -19.09
CA ALA A 5 16.35 -1.16 -17.89
C ALA A 5 14.97 -0.85 -17.27
N PRO A 6 14.16 -1.87 -16.96
CA PRO A 6 12.84 -1.69 -16.37
C PRO A 6 12.94 -0.87 -15.08
N ARG A 7 12.26 0.27 -15.05
CA ARG A 7 12.19 1.13 -13.87
C ARG A 7 11.04 0.66 -12.99
N PHE A 8 11.36 -0.05 -11.91
CA PHE A 8 10.41 -0.24 -10.83
C PHE A 8 10.29 1.09 -10.07
N GLY A 9 9.10 1.68 -10.10
CA GLY A 9 8.74 2.81 -9.24
C GLY A 9 8.60 2.39 -7.78
N ASP A 10 8.24 3.35 -6.94
CA ASP A 10 8.07 3.18 -5.50
C ASP A 10 6.86 2.28 -5.19
N ALA A 11 7.07 1.22 -4.40
CA ALA A 11 6.06 0.21 -4.12
C ALA A 11 4.99 0.75 -3.19
N GLU A 12 5.42 1.55 -2.22
CA GLU A 12 4.58 2.24 -1.26
C GLU A 12 3.64 3.19 -1.99
N LEU A 13 4.18 4.04 -2.88
CA LEU A 13 3.36 4.95 -3.68
C LEU A 13 2.40 4.21 -4.60
N SER A 14 2.80 3.08 -5.18
CA SER A 14 1.92 2.25 -6.02
C SER A 14 0.75 1.68 -5.24
N VAL A 15 0.99 1.26 -3.99
CA VAL A 15 -0.06 0.77 -3.08
C VAL A 15 -0.98 1.90 -2.64
N LEU A 16 -0.44 3.05 -2.25
CA LEU A 16 -1.24 4.21 -1.83
C LEU A 16 -2.08 4.76 -2.99
N ASP A 17 -1.53 4.84 -4.20
CA ASP A 17 -2.27 5.20 -5.41
C ASP A 17 -3.42 4.23 -5.67
N TYR A 18 -3.14 2.92 -5.64
CA TYR A 18 -4.16 1.89 -5.84
C TYR A 18 -5.29 2.03 -4.81
N LEU A 19 -4.96 2.16 -3.53
CA LEU A 19 -5.94 2.31 -2.46
C LEU A 19 -6.75 3.59 -2.60
N SER A 20 -6.13 4.70 -3.00
CA SER A 20 -6.83 5.98 -3.21
C SER A 20 -7.91 5.92 -4.28
N ARG A 21 -7.71 5.07 -5.31
CA ARG A 21 -8.66 4.86 -6.40
C ARG A 21 -9.79 3.90 -6.04
N HIS A 22 -9.60 3.04 -5.05
CA HIS A 22 -10.53 1.94 -4.74
C HIS A 22 -11.22 2.05 -3.38
N LEU A 23 -10.75 2.93 -2.50
CA LEU A 23 -11.35 3.17 -1.18
C LEU A 23 -11.95 4.56 -1.11
N ALA A 24 -13.21 4.65 -0.66
CA ALA A 24 -13.86 5.94 -0.43
C ALA A 24 -13.21 6.67 0.76
N ASN A 25 -13.04 7.99 0.62
CA ASN A 25 -12.43 8.86 1.63
C ASN A 25 -11.05 8.36 2.07
N PHE A 26 -10.26 7.84 1.13
CA PHE A 26 -8.92 7.36 1.41
C PHE A 26 -8.03 8.52 1.87
N GLN A 27 -7.35 8.33 3.00
CA GLN A 27 -6.24 9.16 3.44
C GLN A 27 -5.05 8.25 3.74
N GLY A 28 -3.90 8.59 3.20
CA GLY A 28 -2.70 7.83 3.49
C GLY A 28 -1.43 8.45 2.92
N SER A 29 -0.31 7.99 3.45
CA SER A 29 1.03 8.45 3.11
C SER A 29 2.07 7.36 3.38
N THR A 30 3.32 7.62 3.03
CA THR A 30 4.48 6.86 3.52
C THR A 30 4.89 7.29 4.93
N ASP A 31 4.44 8.46 5.37
CA ASP A 31 4.73 9.04 6.68
C ASP A 31 3.60 8.80 7.69
N PHE A 32 3.97 8.76 8.97
CA PHE A 32 3.01 8.71 10.07
C PHE A 32 2.19 10.00 10.15
N PRO A 33 0.90 9.91 10.55
CA PRO A 33 0.11 11.12 10.78
C PRO A 33 0.71 11.95 11.92
N THR A 34 0.66 13.28 11.80
CA THR A 34 1.02 14.17 12.91
C THR A 34 -0.19 14.33 13.84
N GLY A 35 -0.23 13.55 14.93
CA GLY A 35 -1.33 13.51 15.90
C GLY A 35 -2.48 12.57 15.49
N THR A 36 -3.62 12.69 16.17
CA THR A 36 -4.80 11.86 15.90
C THR A 36 -5.48 12.30 14.60
N PRO A 37 -5.55 11.44 13.57
CA PRO A 37 -6.15 11.83 12.30
C PRO A 37 -7.68 11.91 12.43
N ALA A 38 -8.28 12.89 11.78
CA ALA A 38 -9.74 13.10 11.78
C ALA A 38 -10.51 11.98 11.06
N GLN A 39 -9.83 11.24 10.18
CA GLN A 39 -10.34 10.06 9.49
C GLN A 39 -9.29 8.95 9.58
N PRO A 40 -9.66 7.67 9.41
CA PRO A 40 -8.68 6.59 9.38
C PRO A 40 -7.60 6.83 8.32
N TRP A 41 -6.35 6.80 8.75
CA TRP A 41 -5.16 7.09 7.95
C TRP A 41 -4.37 5.82 7.69
N ILE A 42 -4.04 5.54 6.43
CA ILE A 42 -3.20 4.40 6.04
C ILE A 42 -1.75 4.84 5.84
N VAL A 43 -0.83 4.09 6.44
CA VAL A 43 0.60 4.22 6.16
C VAL A 43 1.08 2.96 5.45
N ALA A 44 1.76 3.13 4.31
CA ALA A 44 2.44 2.04 3.61
C ALA A 44 3.95 2.28 3.67
N ARG A 45 4.70 1.32 4.22
CA ARG A 45 6.17 1.43 4.30
C ARG A 45 6.83 0.13 3.88
N ARG A 46 7.81 0.22 3.00
CA ARG A 46 8.64 -0.95 2.69
C ARG A 46 9.63 -1.20 3.82
N TYR A 47 9.68 -2.45 4.26
CA TYR A 47 10.68 -2.91 5.22
C TYR A 47 11.53 -4.05 4.66
N GLY A 48 11.21 -4.56 3.47
CA GLY A 48 12.00 -5.59 2.81
C GLY A 48 11.57 -5.93 1.38
N GLY A 49 12.07 -7.07 0.91
CA GLY A 49 11.80 -7.56 -0.44
C GLY A 49 12.65 -6.86 -1.50
N ASN A 50 13.97 -6.78 -1.32
CA ASN A 50 14.86 -6.16 -2.31
C ASN A 50 15.08 -7.03 -3.57
N TYR A 51 14.39 -8.17 -3.68
CA TYR A 51 14.48 -9.04 -4.85
C TYR A 51 13.71 -8.40 -6.01
N ARG A 52 14.45 -7.78 -6.93
CA ARG A 52 13.96 -7.12 -8.15
C ARG A 52 14.46 -7.84 -9.40
N PRO A 53 13.94 -9.05 -9.74
CA PRO A 53 14.18 -9.61 -11.05
C PRO A 53 13.70 -8.63 -12.14
N PRO A 54 14.22 -8.70 -13.37
CA PRO A 54 14.03 -7.64 -14.38
C PRO A 54 12.56 -7.29 -14.66
N ALA A 55 11.62 -8.22 -14.46
CA ALA A 55 10.21 -8.00 -14.79
C ALA A 55 9.28 -7.78 -13.58
N ILE A 56 9.73 -8.13 -12.37
CA ILE A 56 8.87 -8.16 -11.17
C ILE A 56 9.60 -7.54 -9.98
N ASP A 57 8.93 -6.66 -9.23
CA ASP A 57 9.34 -6.25 -7.89
C ASP A 57 8.51 -7.00 -6.85
N TYR A 58 9.17 -7.71 -5.93
CA TYR A 58 8.53 -8.38 -4.81
C TYR A 58 8.74 -7.56 -3.53
N ALA A 59 7.83 -6.61 -3.29
CA ALA A 59 7.93 -5.67 -2.17
C ALA A 59 7.24 -6.21 -0.92
N ARG A 60 7.93 -6.19 0.23
CA ARG A 60 7.34 -6.50 1.54
C ARG A 60 7.08 -5.19 2.26
N LEU A 61 5.80 -4.92 2.51
CA LEU A 61 5.30 -3.66 3.05
C LEU A 61 4.63 -3.89 4.41
N SER A 62 4.85 -2.98 5.35
CA SER A 62 3.94 -2.78 6.46
C SER A 62 2.80 -1.88 5.99
N LEU A 63 1.58 -2.32 6.29
CA LEU A 63 0.38 -1.51 6.21
C LEU A 63 -0.09 -1.22 7.62
N GLU A 64 -0.13 0.05 7.94
CA GLU A 64 -0.58 0.54 9.24
C GLU A 64 -1.84 1.37 9.06
N SER A 65 -2.78 1.25 9.99
CA SER A 65 -3.93 2.13 10.07
C SER A 65 -3.97 2.81 11.42
N TRP A 66 -4.17 4.12 11.38
CA TRP A 66 -4.29 5.01 12.53
C TRP A 66 -5.67 5.66 12.51
N ALA A 67 -6.37 5.69 13.63
CA ALA A 67 -7.68 6.35 13.72
C ALA A 67 -7.98 6.79 15.15
N ALA A 68 -9.04 7.58 15.34
CA ALA A 68 -9.49 8.00 16.66
C ALA A 68 -9.95 6.83 17.55
N SER A 69 -10.37 5.70 16.96
CA SER A 69 -10.78 4.50 17.69
C SER A 69 -10.07 3.24 17.19
N ARG A 70 -9.91 2.27 18.10
CA ARG A 70 -9.33 0.96 17.77
C ARG A 70 -10.14 0.23 16.70
N PHE A 71 -11.46 0.37 16.74
CA PHE A 71 -12.36 -0.29 15.80
C PHE A 71 -12.20 0.29 14.40
N ASP A 72 -12.16 1.62 14.27
CA ASP A 72 -12.04 2.29 12.97
C ASP A 72 -10.68 2.02 12.32
N ALA A 73 -9.60 2.00 13.12
CA ALA A 73 -8.27 1.62 12.65
C ALA A 73 -8.24 0.16 12.16
N GLN A 74 -8.89 -0.76 12.89
CA GLN A 74 -8.97 -2.16 12.47
C GLN A 74 -9.75 -2.32 11.16
N ALA A 75 -10.94 -1.72 11.10
CA ALA A 75 -11.84 -1.81 9.96
C ALA A 75 -11.17 -1.24 8.70
N ARG A 76 -10.51 -0.08 8.82
CA ARG A 76 -9.81 0.52 7.68
C ARG A 76 -8.62 -0.32 7.22
N LEU A 77 -7.84 -0.90 8.14
CA LEU A 77 -6.76 -1.81 7.76
C LEU A 77 -7.29 -3.03 7.01
N GLN A 78 -8.39 -3.63 7.48
CA GLN A 78 -9.01 -4.78 6.81
C GLN A 78 -9.55 -4.42 5.43
N GLU A 79 -10.16 -3.25 5.27
CA GLU A 79 -10.62 -2.73 3.99
C GLU A 79 -9.45 -2.56 3.00
N ALA A 80 -8.34 -1.96 3.45
CA ALA A 80 -7.13 -1.79 2.64
C ALA A 80 -6.51 -3.13 2.22
N ILE A 81 -6.40 -4.08 3.14
CA ILE A 81 -5.93 -5.44 2.82
C ILE A 81 -6.88 -6.11 1.82
N GLY A 82 -8.19 -6.01 2.04
CA GLY A 82 -9.21 -6.56 1.16
C GLY A 82 -9.10 -6.03 -0.27
N ALA A 83 -8.96 -4.72 -0.43
CA ALA A 83 -8.73 -4.08 -1.73
C ALA A 83 -7.44 -4.59 -2.40
N LEU A 84 -6.33 -4.67 -1.66
CA LEU A 84 -5.06 -5.11 -2.23
C LEU A 84 -5.06 -6.58 -2.64
N LEU A 85 -5.81 -7.44 -1.94
CA LEU A 85 -5.95 -8.85 -2.30
C LEU A 85 -6.67 -9.05 -3.64
N VAL A 86 -7.46 -8.08 -4.07
CA VAL A 86 -8.18 -8.11 -5.37
C VAL A 86 -7.52 -7.25 -6.46
N ALA A 87 -6.50 -6.45 -6.13
CA ALA A 87 -5.81 -5.54 -7.06
C ALA A 87 -5.38 -6.20 -8.38
N GLY A 88 -4.72 -7.36 -8.30
CA GLY A 88 -4.26 -8.09 -9.49
C GLY A 88 -5.37 -8.67 -10.38
N ARG A 89 -6.61 -8.74 -9.89
CA ARG A 89 -7.77 -9.28 -10.60
C ARG A 89 -8.68 -8.19 -11.16
N LEU A 90 -8.74 -7.04 -10.49
CA LEU A 90 -9.74 -5.99 -10.74
C LEU A 90 -9.17 -4.67 -11.26
N ASP A 91 -7.86 -4.41 -11.15
CA ASP A 91 -7.31 -3.12 -11.59
C ASP A 91 -7.19 -3.04 -13.12
N THR A 92 -8.33 -2.96 -13.82
CA THR A 92 -8.42 -2.68 -15.26
C THR A 92 -8.51 -1.18 -15.55
N THR A 93 -8.39 -0.34 -14.50
CA THR A 93 -8.56 1.10 -14.56
C THR A 93 -7.56 1.71 -15.55
N PRO A 94 -8.02 2.31 -16.65
CA PRO A 94 -7.15 3.04 -17.57
C PRO A 94 -6.49 4.18 -16.81
N ARG A 95 -5.16 4.28 -16.87
CA ARG A 95 -4.46 5.45 -16.33
C ARG A 95 -4.73 6.66 -17.20
N ALA A 96 -5.04 7.79 -16.57
CA ALA A 96 -5.22 9.03 -17.27
C ALA A 96 -3.89 9.48 -17.89
N LYS A 97 -3.98 10.20 -19.01
CA LYS A 97 -2.81 10.78 -19.67
C LYS A 97 -2.22 11.86 -18.75
N GLY A 98 -1.09 11.55 -18.10
CA GLY A 98 -0.42 12.43 -17.14
C GLY A 98 -0.20 11.81 -15.75
N ASP A 99 -0.77 10.63 -15.48
CA ASP A 99 -0.53 9.91 -14.22
C ASP A 99 0.94 9.54 -14.07
N ILE A 100 1.43 9.58 -12.83
CA ILE A 100 2.78 9.12 -12.50
C ILE A 100 2.86 7.65 -12.93
N PRO A 101 3.87 7.27 -13.72
CA PRO A 101 4.02 5.90 -14.14
C PRO A 101 4.50 5.09 -12.91
N LEU A 102 3.54 4.51 -12.19
CA LEU A 102 3.78 3.59 -11.08
C LEU A 102 3.69 2.12 -11.54
N PRO A 103 4.48 1.19 -11.00
CA PRO A 103 4.29 -0.24 -11.23
C PRO A 103 2.84 -0.70 -11.00
N ARG A 104 2.39 -1.72 -11.75
CA ARG A 104 1.07 -2.31 -11.54
C ARG A 104 1.15 -3.43 -10.52
N ILE A 105 0.29 -3.40 -9.51
CA ILE A 105 0.12 -4.49 -8.56
C ILE A 105 -0.53 -5.67 -9.28
N VAL A 106 0.19 -6.78 -9.38
CA VAL A 106 -0.31 -8.00 -10.05
C VAL A 106 -0.76 -9.07 -9.06
N ARG A 107 -0.26 -9.03 -7.82
CA ARG A 107 -0.64 -9.97 -6.77
C ARG A 107 -0.27 -9.45 -5.40
N THR A 108 -1.09 -9.76 -4.40
CA THR A 108 -0.80 -9.46 -2.99
C THR A 108 -0.98 -10.73 -2.15
N PHE A 109 -0.14 -10.86 -1.12
CA PHE A 109 -0.25 -11.85 -0.06
C PHE A 109 -0.23 -11.16 1.29
N VAL A 110 -0.97 -11.71 2.26
CA VAL A 110 -0.85 -11.30 3.67
C VAL A 110 0.17 -12.21 4.32
N GLU A 111 1.27 -11.64 4.80
CA GLU A 111 2.33 -12.38 5.50
C GLU A 111 2.08 -12.43 7.00
N SER A 112 1.48 -11.38 7.56
CA SER A 112 1.03 -11.34 8.96
C SER A 112 -0.37 -10.75 9.05
N GLY A 113 -1.24 -11.38 9.82
CA GLY A 113 -2.57 -10.83 10.10
C GLY A 113 -2.52 -9.49 10.85
N PRO A 114 -3.66 -8.78 10.94
CA PRO A 114 -3.76 -7.55 11.71
C PRO A 114 -3.34 -7.73 13.17
N GLN A 115 -2.44 -6.87 13.64
CA GLN A 115 -1.97 -6.81 15.03
C GLN A 115 -2.26 -5.44 15.60
N PHE A 116 -2.77 -5.39 16.83
CA PHE A 116 -3.09 -4.16 17.52
C PHE A 116 -1.89 -3.65 18.32
N PHE A 117 -1.59 -2.36 18.19
CA PHE A 117 -0.55 -1.68 18.93
C PHE A 117 -1.16 -0.49 19.67
N PRO A 118 -1.24 -0.55 21.02
CA PRO A 118 -1.93 0.47 21.80
C PRO A 118 -1.16 1.81 21.98
N GLU A 119 0.03 2.03 21.41
CA GLU A 119 0.93 3.12 21.86
C GLU A 119 1.79 3.86 20.79
N ALA A 120 2.31 5.03 21.21
CA ALA A 120 2.75 6.26 20.51
C ALA A 120 3.82 6.14 19.39
N PRO A 121 3.77 7.04 18.38
CA PRO A 121 4.11 8.47 18.55
C PRO A 121 2.93 9.45 18.62
N THR A 122 1.70 8.99 18.41
CA THR A 122 0.57 9.88 18.02
C THR A 122 -0.65 9.79 18.93
N ASP A 123 -0.56 9.15 20.11
CA ASP A 123 -1.67 8.93 21.07
C ASP A 123 -2.96 8.32 20.47
N CYS A 124 -2.88 7.74 19.27
CA CYS A 124 -4.03 7.16 18.57
C CYS A 124 -3.85 5.65 18.32
N PRO A 125 -4.94 4.87 18.43
CA PRO A 125 -4.94 3.43 18.13
C PRO A 125 -4.33 3.10 16.77
N ARG A 126 -3.37 2.16 16.77
CA ARG A 126 -2.77 1.63 15.54
C ARG A 126 -3.07 0.14 15.36
N TRP A 127 -3.37 -0.23 14.13
CA TRP A 127 -3.24 -1.61 13.67
C TRP A 127 -2.18 -1.72 12.58
N ILE A 128 -1.47 -2.84 12.54
CA ILE A 128 -0.47 -3.14 11.51
C ILE A 128 -0.69 -4.54 10.94
N SER A 129 -0.43 -4.68 9.64
CA SER A 129 -0.33 -5.97 8.96
C SER A 129 0.83 -5.92 7.98
N THR A 130 1.39 -7.08 7.70
CA THR A 130 2.45 -7.23 6.72
C THR A 130 1.87 -7.82 5.45
N VAL A 131 2.11 -7.16 4.33
CA VAL A 131 1.73 -7.66 3.01
C VAL A 131 2.95 -7.78 2.10
N ALA A 132 2.90 -8.74 1.20
CA ALA A 132 3.84 -8.86 0.11
C ALA A 132 3.13 -8.56 -1.20
N VAL A 133 3.66 -7.60 -1.95
CA VAL A 133 3.07 -7.09 -3.19
C VAL A 133 4.02 -7.41 -4.34
N TYR A 134 3.51 -8.15 -5.31
CA TYR A 134 4.18 -8.38 -6.59
C TYR A 134 3.75 -7.28 -7.53
N MET A 135 4.74 -6.59 -8.08
CA MET A 135 4.51 -5.50 -9.03
C MET A 135 5.20 -5.82 -10.35
N ARG A 136 4.55 -5.48 -11.45
CA ARG A 136 5.18 -5.54 -12.78
C ARG A 136 5.74 -4.16 -13.11
N ALA A 137 6.93 -4.15 -13.73
CA ALA A 137 7.53 -2.93 -14.27
C ALA A 137 6.57 -2.25 -15.25
N LEU A 138 6.78 -0.95 -15.44
CA LEU A 138 6.11 -0.21 -16.50
C LEU A 138 6.51 -0.80 -17.85
N ASP A 139 5.53 -0.99 -18.73
CA ASP A 139 5.82 -1.26 -20.13
C ASP A 139 6.57 -0.04 -20.69
N ALA A 140 7.73 -0.29 -21.30
CA ALA A 140 8.61 0.75 -21.85
C ALA A 140 8.06 1.32 -23.17
#